data_AF-A0A2D5GC78-F1
#
_entry.id   AF-A0A2D5GC78-F1
#
_cell.length_a   1.000
_cell.length_b   1.000
_cell.length_c   1.000
_cell.angle_alpha   90.00
_cell.angle_beta   90.00
_cell.angle_gamma   90.00
#
_symmetry.space_group_name_H-M   'P 1'
#
loop_
_entity.id
_entity.type
_entity.pdbx_description
1 polymer ?
#
loop_
_entity_poly.entity_id
_entity_poly.type
_entity_poly.pdbx_seq_one_letter_code
_entity_poly.pdbx_strand_id
1 'polypeptide(L)'
;MQPSNSVIYLKDYLAPAFWVEQVELCFDLSANQTRVHSKISFKRNPEREVDLPLELHGSDLKLISLNIDGGTLNDNEYLISDELLVIPKVPDEFVLEAEVEIDPANNTSLEGLYRSNTMFCTQCEAEGFRKITYYPDRPDVMAAFTTKVIADKDEYPVLLSNGNPIERGELDNNRHFVTWLDPFRKPAYLFALVAGDLQVVKDSFTTMTGR
;
A
#
# COMPACT_ATOMS: atom_id res chain seq x y z
N MET A 1 -1.51 23.77 -8.27
CA MET A 1 -0.32 24.28 -9.01
C MET A 1 0.24 23.06 -9.74
N GLN A 2 0.71 23.15 -10.99
CA GLN A 2 1.36 21.98 -11.60
C GLN A 2 2.55 21.55 -10.72
N PRO A 3 2.78 20.24 -10.51
CA PRO A 3 3.94 19.80 -9.75
C PRO A 3 5.18 20.34 -10.47
N SER A 4 6.03 21.04 -9.73
CA SER A 4 7.30 21.49 -10.27
C SER A 4 8.14 20.25 -10.52
N ASN A 5 8.35 19.89 -11.79
CA ASN A 5 9.35 18.91 -12.20
C ASN A 5 10.74 19.45 -11.81
N SER A 6 11.11 19.27 -10.55
CA SER A 6 12.41 19.60 -10.02
C SER A 6 13.37 18.47 -10.34
N VAL A 7 14.57 18.82 -10.79
CA VAL A 7 15.61 17.82 -11.07
C VAL A 7 16.05 17.22 -9.73
N ILE A 8 15.90 15.90 -9.58
CA ILE A 8 16.39 15.15 -8.43
C ILE A 8 17.83 14.72 -8.71
N TYR A 9 18.76 15.01 -7.78
CA TYR A 9 20.17 14.64 -7.90
C TYR A 9 20.55 13.54 -6.93
N LEU A 10 21.35 12.57 -7.40
CA LEU A 10 21.88 11.49 -6.57
C LEU A 10 22.65 12.00 -5.33
N LYS A 11 23.38 13.10 -5.46
CA LYS A 11 24.18 13.70 -4.37
C LYS A 11 23.33 14.26 -3.23
N ASP A 12 22.04 14.51 -3.47
CA ASP A 12 21.09 15.05 -2.49
C ASP A 12 20.35 13.93 -1.75
N TYR A 13 20.74 12.66 -1.97
CA TYR A 13 20.19 11.53 -1.23
C TYR A 13 20.39 11.71 0.27
N LEU A 14 19.30 11.52 1.01
CA LEU A 14 19.27 11.45 2.46
C LEU A 14 18.47 10.21 2.86
N ALA A 15 18.95 9.48 3.87
CA ALA A 15 18.21 8.37 4.47
C ALA A 15 16.82 8.84 4.96
N PRO A 16 15.80 7.96 4.97
CA PRO A 16 14.44 8.36 5.34
C PRO A 16 14.38 8.80 6.80
N ALA A 17 13.50 9.76 7.10
CA ALA A 17 13.26 10.21 8.49
C ALA A 17 12.68 9.11 9.38
N PHE A 18 11.93 8.17 8.79
CA PHE A 18 11.31 7.04 9.47
C PHE A 18 11.51 5.76 8.67
N TRP A 19 11.82 4.68 9.36
CA TRP A 19 11.76 3.31 8.86
C TRP A 19 10.34 2.76 9.00
N VAL A 20 9.98 1.86 8.09
CA VAL A 20 8.75 1.08 8.19
C VAL A 20 9.10 -0.35 8.59
N GLU A 21 8.54 -0.84 9.68
CA GLU A 21 8.83 -2.18 10.18
C GLU A 21 7.89 -3.21 9.58
N GLN A 22 6.58 -2.93 9.57
CA GLN A 22 5.51 -3.81 9.12
C GLN A 22 4.41 -3.00 8.43
N VAL A 23 3.83 -3.60 7.39
CA VAL A 23 2.69 -3.05 6.65
C VAL A 23 1.58 -4.08 6.63
N GLU A 24 0.41 -3.70 7.12
CA GLU A 24 -0.82 -4.47 7.02
C GLU A 24 -1.81 -3.72 6.14
N LEU A 25 -2.27 -4.35 5.06
CA LEU A 25 -3.22 -3.77 4.11
C LEU A 25 -4.49 -4.61 4.08
N CYS A 26 -5.63 -3.94 4.01
CA CYS A 26 -6.91 -4.55 3.69
C CYS A 26 -7.52 -3.80 2.50
N PHE A 27 -7.69 -4.53 1.39
CA PHE A 27 -8.36 -4.05 0.19
C PHE A 27 -9.79 -4.55 0.17
N ASP A 28 -10.74 -3.64 0.26
CA ASP A 28 -12.14 -3.91 -0.05
C ASP A 28 -12.38 -3.49 -1.51
N LEU A 29 -12.30 -4.46 -2.42
CA LEU A 29 -12.31 -4.20 -3.85
C LEU A 29 -13.70 -3.83 -4.35
N SER A 30 -13.75 -2.67 -5.01
CA SER A 30 -14.87 -2.18 -5.81
C SER A 30 -14.31 -1.42 -7.00
N ALA A 31 -14.93 -1.57 -8.17
CA ALA A 31 -14.40 -1.00 -9.42
C ALA A 31 -14.20 0.52 -9.33
N ASN A 32 -15.13 1.23 -8.68
CA ASN A 32 -15.10 2.70 -8.58
C ASN A 32 -14.75 3.24 -7.19
N GLN A 33 -14.82 2.40 -6.16
CA GLN A 33 -14.72 2.83 -4.76
C GLN A 33 -14.01 1.78 -3.93
N THR A 34 -12.81 1.37 -4.36
CA THR A 34 -12.00 0.46 -3.54
C THR A 34 -11.60 1.15 -2.26
N ARG A 35 -11.86 0.52 -1.11
CA ARG A 35 -11.36 1.00 0.19
C ARG A 35 -10.05 0.32 0.49
N VAL A 36 -9.05 1.11 0.87
CA VAL A 36 -7.75 0.61 1.29
C VAL A 36 -7.55 1.05 2.73
N HIS A 37 -7.53 0.09 3.65
CA HIS A 37 -7.11 0.32 5.02
C HIS A 37 -5.66 -0.11 5.16
N SER A 38 -4.80 0.82 5.56
CA SER A 38 -3.38 0.57 5.83
C SER A 38 -3.08 0.79 7.30
N LYS A 39 -2.41 -0.19 7.92
CA LYS A 39 -1.86 -0.10 9.27
C LYS A 39 -0.35 -0.32 9.17
N ILE A 40 0.42 0.68 9.56
CA ILE A 40 1.86 0.74 9.28
C ILE A 40 2.61 1.08 10.56
N SER A 41 3.55 0.21 10.94
CA SER A 41 4.45 0.45 12.07
C SER A 41 5.66 1.26 11.62
N PHE A 42 5.82 2.45 12.22
CA PHE A 42 6.91 3.37 11.94
C PHE A 42 7.88 3.46 13.11
N LYS A 43 9.16 3.67 12.78
CA LYS A 43 10.23 3.93 13.73
C LYS A 43 11.13 5.05 13.22
N ARG A 44 11.38 6.07 14.05
CA ARG A 44 12.26 7.18 13.70
C ARG A 44 13.66 6.66 13.36
N ASN A 45 14.24 7.20 12.30
CA ASN A 45 15.60 6.87 11.92
C ASN A 45 16.60 7.65 12.80
N PRO A 46 17.41 6.98 13.63
CA PRO A 46 18.36 7.66 14.52
C PRO A 46 19.51 8.35 13.78
N GLU A 47 19.71 8.09 12.48
CA GLU A 47 20.71 8.75 11.64
C GLU A 47 20.25 10.11 11.09
N ARG A 48 19.02 10.51 11.41
CA ARG A 48 18.38 11.74 10.94
C ARG A 48 18.16 12.72 12.08
N GLU A 49 17.86 13.95 11.73
CA GLU A 49 17.53 15.00 12.71
C GLU A 49 16.30 14.60 13.54
N VAL A 50 16.38 14.88 14.83
CA VAL A 50 15.24 14.77 15.74
C VAL A 50 14.20 15.82 15.32
N ASP A 51 12.91 15.50 15.47
CA ASP A 51 11.76 16.35 15.12
C ASP A 51 11.45 16.55 13.62
N LEU A 52 12.04 15.76 12.72
CA LEU A 52 11.56 15.71 11.33
C LEU A 52 10.09 15.23 11.27
N PRO A 53 9.26 15.84 10.41
CA PRO A 53 7.86 15.45 10.22
C PRO A 53 7.77 14.09 9.53
N LEU A 54 6.64 13.40 9.69
CA LEU A 54 6.31 12.26 8.85
C LEU A 54 5.80 12.77 7.51
N GLU A 55 6.53 12.49 6.44
CA GLU A 55 6.14 12.82 5.07
C GLU A 55 5.83 11.53 4.30
N LEU A 56 4.60 11.44 3.79
CA LEU A 56 4.10 10.29 3.05
C LEU A 56 3.64 10.74 1.67
N HIS A 57 4.02 9.99 0.64
CA HIS A 57 3.55 10.21 -0.71
C HIS A 57 2.14 9.63 -0.85
N GLY A 58 1.25 10.38 -1.50
CA GLY A 58 -0.10 9.94 -1.81
C GLY A 58 -0.67 10.77 -2.94
N SER A 59 -1.17 10.14 -4.01
CA SER A 59 -1.75 10.82 -5.18
C SER A 59 -3.10 10.22 -5.53
N ASP A 60 -4.06 11.08 -5.88
CA ASP A 60 -5.42 10.70 -6.27
C ASP A 60 -6.14 9.84 -5.20
N LEU A 61 -5.84 10.11 -3.93
CA LEU A 61 -6.41 9.42 -2.78
C LEU A 61 -7.49 10.28 -2.13
N LYS A 62 -8.69 9.72 -1.95
CA LYS A 62 -9.69 10.32 -1.06
C LYS A 62 -9.46 9.80 0.35
N LEU A 63 -8.87 10.63 1.22
CA LEU A 63 -8.68 10.30 2.63
C LEU A 63 -10.03 10.25 3.37
N ILE A 64 -10.19 9.25 4.24
CA ILE A 64 -11.44 9.01 4.99
C ILE A 64 -11.18 9.06 6.49
N SER A 65 -10.11 8.42 6.94
CA SER A 65 -9.67 8.47 8.33
C SER A 65 -8.15 8.37 8.41
N LEU A 66 -7.60 8.98 9.45
CA LEU A 66 -6.18 8.96 9.77
C LEU A 66 -6.02 8.92 11.29
N ASN A 67 -5.24 7.95 11.77
CA ASN A 67 -5.10 7.65 13.18
C ASN A 67 -3.63 7.36 13.51
N ILE A 68 -3.17 7.81 14.68
CA ILE A 68 -1.89 7.42 15.26
C ILE A 68 -2.15 6.76 16.60
N ASP A 69 -1.67 5.53 16.77
CA ASP A 69 -1.82 4.72 17.99
C ASP A 69 -3.28 4.64 18.48
N GLY A 70 -4.22 4.50 17.54
CA GLY A 70 -5.66 4.48 17.78
C GLY A 70 -6.31 5.84 18.00
N GLY A 71 -5.54 6.93 18.13
CA GLY A 71 -6.06 8.30 18.23
C GLY A 71 -6.33 8.90 16.86
N THR A 72 -7.56 9.34 16.59
CA THR A 72 -7.92 10.02 15.34
C THR A 72 -7.25 11.40 15.25
N LEU A 73 -6.60 11.67 14.13
CA LEU A 73 -6.05 12.99 13.82
C LEU A 73 -7.14 13.89 13.22
N ASN A 74 -7.20 15.13 13.71
CA ASN A 74 -8.07 16.16 13.16
C ASN A 74 -7.39 16.87 11.98
N ASP A 75 -8.17 17.56 11.15
CA ASP A 75 -7.70 18.23 9.93
C ASP A 75 -6.62 19.31 10.16
N ASN A 76 -6.45 19.79 11.40
CA ASN A 76 -5.41 20.75 11.78
C ASN A 76 -4.11 20.08 12.27
N GLU A 77 -4.07 18.76 12.38
CA GLU A 77 -2.91 17.98 12.85
C GLU A 77 -2.05 17.42 11.72
N TYR A 78 -2.52 17.54 10.48
CA TYR A 78 -1.81 17.11 9.28
C TYR A 78 -2.05 18.11 8.14
N LEU A 79 -1.20 18.05 7.13
CA LEU A 79 -1.30 18.85 5.91
C LEU A 79 -1.37 17.90 4.72
N ILE A 80 -2.36 18.10 3.86
CA ILE A 80 -2.46 17.39 2.57
C ILE A 80 -2.21 18.39 1.46
N SER A 81 -1.34 18.00 0.53
CA SER A 81 -1.13 18.63 -0.76
C SER A 81 -1.44 17.62 -1.87
N ASP A 82 -1.22 18.02 -3.13
CA ASP A 82 -1.55 17.18 -4.30
C ASP A 82 -0.86 15.78 -4.25
N GLU A 83 0.36 15.69 -3.72
CA GLU A 83 1.16 14.45 -3.72
C GLU A 83 1.72 14.03 -2.34
N LEU A 84 1.45 14.81 -1.28
CA LEU A 84 2.02 14.58 0.05
C LEU A 84 0.99 14.74 1.16
N LEU A 85 1.06 13.81 2.12
CA LEU A 85 0.53 13.95 3.48
C LEU A 85 1.70 14.20 4.44
N VAL A 86 1.63 15.28 5.20
CA VAL A 86 2.64 15.67 6.19
C VAL A 86 2.02 15.72 7.57
N ILE A 87 2.59 14.98 8.51
CA ILE A 87 2.22 15.01 9.93
C ILE A 87 3.38 15.66 10.71
N PRO A 88 3.23 16.92 11.17
CA PRO A 88 4.34 17.69 11.71
C PRO A 88 4.99 17.08 12.96
N LYS A 89 4.22 16.37 13.78
CA LYS A 89 4.68 15.79 15.04
C LYS A 89 4.13 14.38 15.20
N VAL A 90 5.03 13.44 15.40
CA VAL A 90 4.73 12.02 15.65
C VAL A 90 5.67 11.47 16.72
N PRO A 91 5.29 10.43 17.47
CA PRO A 91 6.19 9.73 18.38
C PRO A 91 7.41 9.12 17.66
N ASP A 92 8.39 8.63 18.43
CA ASP A 92 9.56 7.95 17.85
C ASP A 92 9.22 6.55 17.31
N GLU A 93 8.27 5.87 17.92
CA GLU A 93 7.71 4.59 17.48
C GLU A 93 6.19 4.69 17.60
N PHE A 94 5.49 4.39 16.50
CA PHE A 94 4.04 4.54 16.44
C PHE A 94 3.44 3.68 15.34
N VAL A 95 2.13 3.47 15.42
CA VAL A 95 1.35 2.86 14.35
C VAL A 95 0.47 3.92 13.70
N LEU A 96 0.63 4.09 12.39
CA LEU A 96 -0.28 4.89 11.58
C LEU A 96 -1.35 3.98 10.99
N GLU A 97 -2.60 4.34 11.18
CA GLU A 97 -3.74 3.72 10.49
C GLU A 97 -4.37 4.77 9.58
N ALA A 98 -4.59 4.41 8.31
CA ALA A 98 -5.25 5.28 7.35
C ALA A 98 -6.27 4.47 6.56
N GLU A 99 -7.42 5.08 6.29
CA GLU A 99 -8.38 4.57 5.33
C GLU A 99 -8.53 5.55 4.18
N VAL A 100 -8.32 5.07 2.96
CA VAL A 100 -8.49 5.83 1.73
C VAL A 100 -9.45 5.13 0.78
N GLU A 101 -10.03 5.92 -0.11
CA GLU A 101 -10.84 5.44 -1.24
C GLU A 101 -10.14 5.79 -2.55
N ILE A 102 -10.09 4.82 -3.46
CA ILE A 102 -9.50 4.95 -4.81
C ILE A 102 -10.48 4.43 -5.86
N ASP A 103 -10.32 4.89 -7.11
CA ASP A 103 -11.18 4.54 -8.26
C ASP A 103 -10.38 3.80 -9.36
N PRO A 104 -10.19 2.47 -9.23
CA PRO A 104 -9.42 1.70 -10.21
C PRO A 104 -10.01 1.69 -11.62
N ALA A 105 -11.33 1.83 -11.77
CA ALA A 105 -12.01 1.82 -13.07
C ALA A 105 -11.70 3.08 -13.89
N ASN A 106 -11.50 4.21 -13.23
CA ASN A 106 -11.14 5.48 -13.89
C ASN A 106 -9.63 5.74 -13.89
N ASN A 107 -8.80 4.84 -13.35
CA ASN A 107 -7.34 4.96 -13.39
C ASN A 107 -6.79 4.60 -14.77
N THR A 108 -6.65 5.62 -15.62
CA THR A 108 -6.10 5.51 -16.99
C THR A 108 -4.58 5.60 -17.05
N SER A 109 -3.91 5.87 -15.92
CA SER A 109 -2.44 5.92 -15.86
C SER A 109 -1.77 4.55 -15.85
N LEU A 110 -2.53 3.49 -15.52
CA LEU A 110 -2.04 2.12 -15.37
C LEU A 110 -0.92 1.96 -14.33
N GLU A 111 -0.90 2.84 -13.33
CA GLU A 111 -0.02 2.83 -12.16
C GLU A 111 -0.84 2.74 -10.88
N GLY A 112 -0.31 2.13 -9.83
CA GLY A 112 -1.08 1.80 -8.63
C GLY A 112 -2.07 0.67 -8.91
N LEU A 113 -3.28 0.73 -8.35
CA LEU A 113 -4.35 -0.23 -8.62
C LEU A 113 -5.23 0.27 -9.78
N TYR A 114 -5.41 -0.56 -10.80
CA TYR A 114 -6.21 -0.23 -11.98
C TYR A 114 -6.97 -1.45 -12.50
N ARG A 115 -7.88 -1.19 -13.45
CA ARG A 115 -8.65 -2.21 -14.15
C ARG A 115 -8.00 -2.58 -15.48
N SER A 116 -7.71 -3.87 -15.66
CA SER A 116 -7.35 -4.45 -16.95
C SER A 116 -8.48 -5.37 -17.40
N ASN A 117 -9.32 -4.88 -18.33
CA ASN A 117 -10.59 -5.51 -18.71
C ASN A 117 -11.48 -5.80 -17.49
N THR A 118 -11.73 -7.08 -17.20
CA THR A 118 -12.57 -7.57 -16.11
C THR A 118 -11.84 -7.72 -14.78
N MET A 119 -10.52 -7.46 -14.74
CA MET A 119 -9.68 -7.78 -13.58
C MET A 119 -9.05 -6.55 -12.94
N PHE A 120 -8.72 -6.64 -11.67
CA PHE A 120 -7.82 -5.71 -10.99
C PHE A 120 -6.38 -6.18 -11.13
N CYS A 121 -5.48 -5.25 -11.41
CA CYS A 121 -4.04 -5.47 -11.41
C CYS A 121 -3.35 -4.25 -10.82
N THR A 122 -2.12 -4.45 -10.34
CA THR A 122 -1.28 -3.36 -9.85
C THR A 122 0.00 -3.22 -10.65
N GLN A 123 0.47 -2.00 -10.80
CA GLN A 123 1.83 -1.67 -11.24
C GLN A 123 2.40 -0.63 -10.28
N CYS A 124 3.40 -1.01 -9.48
CA CYS A 124 3.93 -0.15 -8.42
C CYS A 124 5.31 0.43 -8.75
N GLU A 125 6.06 -0.14 -9.70
CA GLU A 125 7.34 0.43 -10.13
C GLU A 125 7.12 1.58 -11.12
N ALA A 126 7.78 2.75 -10.95
CA ALA A 126 8.74 3.08 -9.88
C ALA A 126 8.10 3.63 -8.60
N GLU A 127 6.99 4.36 -8.73
CA GLU A 127 6.36 5.16 -7.68
C GLU A 127 4.82 5.04 -7.72
N GLY A 128 4.32 3.86 -8.12
CA GLY A 128 2.88 3.61 -8.27
C GLY A 128 2.18 3.29 -6.96
N PHE A 129 2.91 2.91 -5.90
CA PHE A 129 2.29 2.51 -4.64
C PHE A 129 1.62 3.69 -3.91
N ARG A 130 2.13 4.92 -4.09
CA ARG A 130 1.48 6.15 -3.59
C ARG A 130 0.09 6.42 -4.17
N LYS A 131 -0.31 5.73 -5.26
CA LYS A 131 -1.68 5.78 -5.81
C LYS A 131 -2.61 4.74 -5.17
N ILE A 132 -2.16 4.05 -4.13
CA ILE A 132 -2.93 3.03 -3.40
C ILE A 132 -3.22 3.47 -1.97
N THR A 133 -2.20 3.96 -1.25
CA THR A 133 -2.33 4.53 0.09
C THR A 133 -1.17 5.50 0.36
N TYR A 134 -1.25 6.27 1.45
CA TYR A 134 -0.16 7.11 1.91
C TYR A 134 1.03 6.27 2.39
N TYR A 135 2.19 6.43 1.77
CA TYR A 135 3.38 5.62 2.06
C TYR A 135 4.70 6.39 1.80
N PRO A 136 5.80 6.11 2.51
CA PRO A 136 7.12 6.57 2.08
C PRO A 136 7.58 5.78 0.85
N ASP A 137 7.01 6.11 -0.32
CA ASP A 137 7.18 5.39 -1.59
C ASP A 137 8.57 5.59 -2.22
N ARG A 138 9.58 5.03 -1.55
CA ARG A 138 11.01 5.04 -1.91
C ARG A 138 11.62 3.65 -1.69
N PRO A 139 12.58 3.22 -2.52
CA PRO A 139 13.02 1.82 -2.57
C PRO A 139 13.92 1.38 -1.42
N ASP A 140 14.50 2.30 -0.66
CA ASP A 140 15.30 2.01 0.53
C ASP A 140 14.45 1.83 1.81
N VAL A 141 13.14 2.12 1.74
CA VAL A 141 12.19 1.74 2.79
C VAL A 141 11.62 0.37 2.47
N MET A 142 12.12 -0.65 3.17
CA MET A 142 11.68 -2.04 3.00
C MET A 142 10.91 -2.51 4.22
N ALA A 143 9.78 -3.20 4.03
CA ALA A 143 8.94 -3.70 5.10
C ALA A 143 8.40 -5.11 4.80
N ALA A 144 8.00 -5.84 5.85
CA ALA A 144 7.20 -7.05 5.68
C ALA A 144 5.73 -6.67 5.43
N PHE A 145 5.04 -7.41 4.55
CA PHE A 145 3.66 -7.09 4.16
C PHE A 145 2.71 -8.24 4.48
N THR A 146 1.60 -7.88 5.12
CA THR A 146 0.40 -8.71 5.23
C THR A 146 -0.71 -8.03 4.44
N THR A 147 -1.32 -8.74 3.50
CA THR A 147 -2.33 -8.17 2.59
C THR A 147 -3.59 -9.02 2.61
N LYS A 148 -4.68 -8.46 3.13
CA LYS A 148 -6.03 -9.01 3.03
C LYS A 148 -6.72 -8.42 1.81
N VAL A 149 -7.25 -9.26 0.94
CA VAL A 149 -8.03 -8.84 -0.23
C VAL A 149 -9.44 -9.37 -0.07
N ILE A 150 -10.43 -8.49 -0.20
CA ILE A 150 -11.86 -8.79 -0.10
C ILE A 150 -12.54 -8.38 -1.40
N ALA A 151 -13.33 -9.26 -2.00
CA ALA A 151 -14.00 -8.99 -3.27
C ALA A 151 -15.31 -9.78 -3.39
N ASP A 152 -16.11 -9.47 -4.42
CA ASP A 152 -17.22 -10.33 -4.85
C ASP A 152 -16.69 -11.67 -5.35
N LYS A 153 -17.31 -12.75 -4.91
CA LYS A 153 -16.85 -14.13 -5.15
C LYS A 153 -17.08 -14.60 -6.58
N ASP A 154 -18.12 -14.12 -7.23
CA ASP A 154 -18.50 -14.54 -8.59
C ASP A 154 -17.71 -13.74 -9.63
N GLU A 155 -17.50 -12.44 -9.41
CA GLU A 155 -16.70 -11.59 -10.30
C GLU A 155 -15.19 -11.82 -10.14
N TYR A 156 -14.73 -12.06 -8.91
CA TYR A 156 -13.30 -12.14 -8.59
C TYR A 156 -12.94 -13.42 -7.82
N PRO A 157 -13.19 -14.63 -8.36
CA PRO A 157 -12.97 -15.88 -7.65
C PRO A 157 -11.49 -16.15 -7.29
N VAL A 158 -10.54 -15.49 -7.96
CA VAL A 158 -9.11 -15.59 -7.69
C VAL A 158 -8.58 -14.27 -7.13
N LEU A 159 -8.09 -14.29 -5.88
CA LEU A 159 -7.45 -13.16 -5.19
C LEU A 159 -5.98 -13.50 -4.88
N LEU A 160 -5.05 -12.73 -5.42
CA LEU A 160 -3.60 -12.93 -5.31
C LEU A 160 -2.91 -11.68 -4.77
N SER A 161 -1.88 -11.89 -3.95
CA SER A 161 -0.88 -10.89 -3.58
C SER A 161 0.47 -11.58 -3.30
N ASN A 162 1.49 -10.82 -2.90
CA ASN A 162 2.83 -11.37 -2.65
C ASN A 162 2.82 -12.39 -1.48
N GLY A 163 3.71 -13.38 -1.55
CA GLY A 163 3.96 -14.31 -0.45
C GLY A 163 3.03 -15.53 -0.47
N ASN A 164 2.65 -16.01 0.72
CA ASN A 164 1.85 -17.24 0.89
C ASN A 164 0.47 -16.91 1.45
N PRO A 165 -0.61 -17.61 1.03
CA PRO A 165 -1.91 -17.43 1.63
C PRO A 165 -1.92 -18.04 3.04
N ILE A 166 -2.27 -17.24 4.04
CA ILE A 166 -2.31 -17.65 5.45
C ILE A 166 -3.72 -17.76 6.00
N GLU A 167 -4.71 -17.13 5.35
CA GLU A 167 -6.11 -17.17 5.75
C GLU A 167 -7.02 -17.04 4.54
N ARG A 168 -8.18 -17.69 4.59
CA ARG A 168 -9.26 -17.58 3.58
C ARG A 168 -10.58 -17.65 4.30
N GLY A 169 -11.58 -16.94 3.80
CA GLY A 169 -12.93 -17.02 4.34
C GLY A 169 -13.98 -16.45 3.40
N GLU A 170 -15.23 -16.75 3.73
CA GLU A 170 -16.40 -16.15 3.11
C GLU A 170 -16.98 -15.09 4.06
N LEU A 171 -17.63 -14.10 3.48
CA LEU A 171 -18.32 -13.01 4.18
C LEU A 171 -19.77 -12.95 3.67
N ASP A 172 -20.60 -12.18 4.36
CA ASP A 172 -21.96 -11.91 3.90
C ASP A 172 -21.96 -11.20 2.53
N ASN A 173 -23.12 -11.19 1.87
CA ASN A 173 -23.36 -10.48 0.61
C ASN A 173 -22.46 -10.92 -0.57
N ASN A 174 -22.26 -12.24 -0.73
CA ASN A 174 -21.49 -12.83 -1.84
C ASN A 174 -20.01 -12.44 -1.89
N ARG A 175 -19.42 -12.14 -0.74
CA ARG A 175 -18.02 -11.73 -0.66
C ARG A 175 -17.14 -12.81 -0.08
N HIS A 176 -15.86 -12.77 -0.44
CA HIS A 176 -14.86 -13.64 0.15
C HIS A 176 -13.55 -12.88 0.36
N PHE A 177 -12.61 -13.51 1.06
CA PHE A 177 -11.29 -12.92 1.23
C PHE A 177 -10.16 -13.95 1.24
N VAL A 178 -8.95 -13.45 0.96
CA VAL A 178 -7.69 -14.15 1.17
C VAL A 178 -6.71 -13.20 1.83
N THR A 179 -6.06 -13.65 2.91
CA THR A 179 -4.94 -12.94 3.54
C THR A 179 -3.63 -13.57 3.12
N TRP A 180 -2.71 -12.75 2.63
CA TRP A 180 -1.38 -13.13 2.16
C TRP A 180 -0.30 -12.57 3.10
N LEU A 181 0.73 -13.36 3.36
CA LEU A 181 1.90 -12.95 4.13
C LEU A 181 3.16 -13.13 3.28
N ASP A 182 3.87 -12.02 3.07
CA ASP A 182 5.23 -12.03 2.54
C ASP A 182 6.23 -11.81 3.69
N PRO A 183 6.99 -12.84 4.09
CA PRO A 183 7.91 -12.75 5.22
C PRO A 183 9.17 -11.95 4.88
N PHE A 184 9.44 -11.67 3.60
CA PHE A 184 10.63 -10.96 3.18
C PHE A 184 10.36 -9.46 3.16
N ARG A 185 11.29 -8.69 3.76
CA ARG A 185 11.24 -7.24 3.70
C ARG A 185 11.46 -6.82 2.25
N LYS A 186 10.52 -6.06 1.70
CA LYS A 186 10.58 -5.54 0.32
C LYS A 186 10.20 -4.07 0.27
N PRO A 187 10.72 -3.33 -0.72
CA PRO A 187 10.20 -2.01 -1.05
C PRO A 187 8.80 -2.10 -1.66
N ALA A 188 8.04 -1.01 -1.54
CA ALA A 188 6.64 -0.96 -1.97
C ALA A 188 6.46 -1.09 -3.49
N TYR A 189 7.45 -0.73 -4.30
CA TYR A 189 7.38 -0.91 -5.75
C TYR A 189 7.27 -2.39 -6.18
N LEU A 190 7.64 -3.35 -5.31
CA LEU A 190 7.47 -4.79 -5.52
C LEU A 190 6.11 -5.32 -5.03
N PHE A 191 5.25 -4.46 -4.50
CA PHE A 191 3.88 -4.85 -4.14
C PHE A 191 3.08 -5.24 -5.38
N ALA A 192 2.33 -6.33 -5.26
CA ALA A 192 1.43 -6.80 -6.28
C ALA A 192 0.08 -7.24 -5.70
N LEU A 193 -1.00 -6.90 -6.39
CA LEU A 193 -2.34 -7.43 -6.18
C LEU A 193 -2.99 -7.74 -7.53
N VAL A 194 -3.59 -8.93 -7.63
CA VAL A 194 -4.40 -9.34 -8.78
C VAL A 194 -5.72 -9.94 -8.29
N ALA A 195 -6.84 -9.52 -8.89
CA ALA A 195 -8.15 -10.09 -8.62
C ALA A 195 -8.97 -10.25 -9.91
N GLY A 196 -9.52 -11.44 -10.17
CA GLY A 196 -10.28 -11.72 -11.39
C GLY A 196 -10.68 -13.19 -11.55
N ASP A 197 -11.40 -13.50 -12.62
CA ASP A 197 -11.65 -14.87 -13.07
C ASP A 197 -10.50 -15.36 -13.96
N LEU A 198 -9.64 -16.20 -13.37
CA LEU A 198 -8.38 -16.63 -13.96
C LEU A 198 -8.33 -18.15 -14.10
N GLN A 199 -7.93 -18.61 -15.28
CA GLN A 199 -7.53 -20.00 -15.48
C GLN A 199 -6.14 -20.24 -14.88
N VAL A 200 -5.94 -21.42 -14.29
CA VAL A 200 -4.69 -21.75 -13.61
C VAL A 200 -4.04 -22.97 -14.25
N VAL A 201 -2.80 -22.81 -14.71
CA VAL A 201 -1.90 -23.92 -15.05
C VAL A 201 -0.94 -24.10 -13.89
N LYS A 202 -0.90 -25.29 -13.30
CA LYS A 202 -0.07 -25.61 -12.14
C LYS A 202 1.02 -26.59 -12.54
N ASP A 203 2.22 -26.37 -12.00
CA ASP A 203 3.36 -27.26 -12.11
C ASP A 203 4.17 -27.20 -10.81
N SER A 204 5.24 -27.99 -10.71
CA SER A 204 6.16 -27.96 -9.58
C SER A 204 7.62 -27.92 -10.03
N PHE A 205 8.47 -27.32 -9.20
CA PHE A 205 9.92 -27.29 -9.41
C PHE A 205 10.61 -27.59 -8.08
N THR A 206 11.50 -28.58 -8.07
CA THR A 206 12.31 -28.91 -6.90
C THR A 206 13.66 -28.23 -7.00
N THR A 207 13.96 -27.40 -6.02
CA THR A 207 15.23 -26.66 -5.89
C THR A 207 16.41 -27.59 -5.60
N MET A 208 17.64 -27.09 -5.75
CA MET A 208 18.87 -27.86 -5.46
C MET A 208 18.93 -28.41 -4.03
N THR A 209 18.21 -27.79 -3.08
CA THR A 209 18.15 -28.19 -1.66
C THR A 209 16.89 -28.99 -1.32
N GLY A 210 16.06 -29.36 -2.29
CA GLY A 210 14.91 -30.25 -2.09
C GLY A 210 13.62 -29.60 -1.61
N ARG A 211 13.54 -28.25 -1.62
CA ARG A 211 12.25 -27.54 -1.50
C ARG A 211 11.50 -27.58 -2.82
#